data_AF-A0A7T1ICU7-F1
#
_entry.id   AF-A0A7T1ICU7-F1
#
_cell.length_a   1.000
_cell.length_b   1.000
_cell.length_c   1.000
_cell.angle_alpha   90.00
_cell.angle_beta   90.00
_cell.angle_gamma   90.00
#
_symmetry.space_group_name_H-M   'P 1'
#
loop_
_entity.id
_entity.type
_entity.pdbx_description
1 polymer ?
#
loop_
_entity_poly.entity_id
_entity_poly.type
_entity_poly.pdbx_seq_one_letter_code
_entity_poly.pdbx_strand_id
1 'polypeptide(L)' 'MSPLFPCCSCGVQIERSIKLYRQRKGKVLCSTCQDRAEALQAKEAGRPDPGETGASKVVKEIS' A
#
# COMPACT_ATOMS: atom_id res chain seq x y z
N MET A 1 -12.72 6.88 16.76
CA MET A 1 -12.86 7.42 15.39
C MET A 1 -11.50 7.30 14.72
N SER A 2 -11.36 6.40 13.74
CA SER A 2 -10.15 6.32 12.93
C SER A 2 -10.09 7.55 12.00
N PRO A 3 -8.93 8.20 11.83
CA PRO A 3 -8.83 9.36 10.95
C PRO A 3 -8.93 8.94 9.48
N LEU A 4 -9.72 9.71 8.73
CA LEU A 4 -9.81 9.62 7.27
C LEU A 4 -8.87 10.65 6.65
N PHE A 5 -8.02 10.19 5.73
CA PHE A 5 -7.10 11.05 4.99
C PHE A 5 -7.52 11.13 3.52
N PRO A 6 -7.36 12.29 2.86
CA PRO A 6 -7.61 12.40 1.42
C PRO A 6 -6.48 11.74 0.63
N CYS A 7 -6.84 10.98 -0.40
CA CYS A 7 -5.86 10.47 -1.36
C CYS A 7 -5.21 11.62 -2.14
N CYS A 8 -3.87 11.61 -2.22
CA CYS A 8 -3.09 12.63 -2.92
C CYS A 8 -3.33 12.66 -4.45
N SER A 9 -3.93 11.61 -5.03
CA SER A 9 -4.15 11.50 -6.48
C SER A 9 -5.61 11.70 -6.87
N CYS A 10 -6.57 11.04 -6.19
CA CYS A 10 -7.98 11.09 -6.55
C CYS A 10 -8.89 11.77 -5.51
N GLY A 11 -8.35 12.20 -4.36
CA GLY A 11 -9.11 12.89 -3.32
C GLY A 11 -10.05 12.03 -2.48
N VAL A 12 -10.19 10.73 -2.76
CA VAL A 12 -11.05 9.84 -1.98
C VAL A 12 -10.60 9.77 -0.52
N GLN A 13 -11.54 9.68 0.41
CA GLN A 13 -11.25 9.46 1.82
C GLN A 13 -10.85 8.02 2.06
N ILE A 14 -9.73 7.83 2.75
CA ILE A 14 -9.15 6.51 3.06
C ILE A 14 -8.85 6.41 4.54
N GLU A 15 -9.26 5.28 5.12
CA GLU A 15 -8.92 4.94 6.50
C GLU A 15 -7.49 4.37 6.56
N ARG A 16 -6.58 5.12 7.18
CA ARG A 16 -5.17 4.73 7.34
C ARG A 16 -4.65 5.12 8.71
N SER A 17 -3.60 4.42 9.15
CA SER A 17 -2.92 4.73 10.41
C SER A 17 -2.21 6.08 10.35
N ILE A 18 -2.36 6.89 11.41
CA ILE A 18 -1.65 8.18 11.57
C ILE A 18 -0.12 8.00 11.39
N LYS A 19 0.42 6.86 11.84
CA LYS A 19 1.83 6.49 11.65
C LYS A 19 2.24 6.50 10.17
N LEU A 20 1.43 5.88 9.31
CA LEU A 20 1.69 5.84 7.87
C LEU A 20 1.59 7.24 7.25
N TYR A 21 0.57 8.01 7.64
CA TYR A 21 0.40 9.39 7.18
C TYR A 21 1.62 10.27 7.52
N ARG A 22 2.16 10.14 8.75
CA ARG A 22 3.40 10.82 9.17
C ARG A 22 4.62 10.36 8.37
N GLN A 23 4.81 9.04 8.20
CA GLN A 23 5.95 8.50 7.45
C GLN A 23 5.95 8.96 5.99
N ARG A 24 4.76 9.02 5.36
CA ARG A 24 4.58 9.48 3.98
C ARG A 24 4.56 11.02 3.86
N LYS A 25 4.84 11.77 4.92
CA LYS A 25 4.79 13.25 4.97
C LYS A 25 3.48 13.82 4.41
N GLY A 26 2.36 13.17 4.75
CA GLY A 26 1.02 13.55 4.30
C GLY A 26 0.65 13.12 2.87
N LYS A 27 1.55 12.45 2.13
CA LYS A 27 1.30 11.96 0.77
C LYS A 27 0.84 10.51 0.78
N VAL A 28 -0.41 10.26 1.15
CA VAL A 28 -1.01 8.92 1.12
C VAL A 28 -1.83 8.69 -0.15
N LEU A 29 -1.78 7.47 -0.68
CA LEU A 29 -2.57 7.03 -1.83
C LEU A 29 -3.61 6.00 -1.37
N CYS A 30 -4.75 5.95 -2.06
CA CYS A 30 -5.67 4.84 -1.90
C CYS A 30 -5.06 3.58 -2.51
N SER A 31 -5.59 2.41 -2.17
CA SER A 31 -5.13 1.12 -2.71
C SER A 31 -5.07 1.15 -4.24
N THR A 32 -6.09 1.69 -4.91
CA THR A 32 -6.14 1.78 -6.37
C THR A 32 -5.07 2.69 -6.98
N CYS A 33 -4.86 3.88 -6.39
CA CYS A 33 -3.83 4.80 -6.88
C CYS A 33 -2.41 4.30 -6.56
N GLN A 34 -2.26 3.58 -5.45
CA GLN A 34 -1.00 2.94 -5.09
C GLN A 34 -0.67 1.83 -6.10
N ASP A 35 -1.62 0.93 -6.38
CA ASP A 35 -1.47 -0.16 -7.34
C ASP A 35 -1.09 0.36 -8.74
N ARG A 36 -1.75 1.43 -9.21
CA ARG A 36 -1.37 2.12 -10.45
C ARG A 36 0.05 2.67 -10.43
N ALA A 37 0.46 3.30 -9.32
CA ALA A 37 1.81 3.86 -9.19
C ALA A 37 2.89 2.77 -9.16
N GLU A 38 2.59 1.63 -8.54
CA GLU A 38 3.48 0.45 -8.54
C GLU A 38 3.55 -0.18 -9.93
N ALA A 39 2.42 -0.32 -10.64
CA ALA A 39 2.37 -0.83 -12.01
C ALA A 39 3.13 0.05 -13.01
N LEU A 40 3.12 1.38 -12.83
CA LEU A 40 3.91 2.30 -13.65
C LEU A 40 5.41 2.14 -13.37
N GLN A 41 5.81 2.10 -12.09
CA GLN A 41 7.22 1.90 -11.71
C GLN A 41 7.78 0.54 -12.15
N ALA A 42 6.98 -0.53 -12.07
CA ALA A 42 7.39 -1.86 -12.52
C ALA A 42 7.66 -1.91 -14.04
N LYS A 43 6.88 -1.15 -14.83
CA LYS A 43 7.08 -1.03 -16.27
C LYS A 43 8.36 -0.28 -16.65
N GLU A 44 8.74 0.72 -15.86
CA GLU A 44 9.98 1.48 -16.08
C GLU A 44 11.24 0.73 -15.62
N ALA A 45 11.12 -0.12 -14.61
CA ALA A 45 12.24 -0.85 -14.02
C ALA A 45 12.60 -2.17 -14.74
N GLY A 46 11.82 -2.60 -15.75
CA GLY A 46 12.14 -3.79 -16.56
C GLY A 46 12.29 -5.11 -15.78
N ARG A 47 11.75 -5.20 -14.55
CA ARG A 47 11.89 -6.37 -13.67
C ARG A 47 10.52 -7.01 -13.43
N PRO A 48 10.38 -8.34 -13.58
CA PRO A 48 9.12 -9.01 -13.29
C PRO A 48 8.82 -8.99 -11.78
N ASP A 49 7.54 -8.71 -11.52
CA ASP A 49 6.73 -8.74 -10.31
C ASP A 49 7.24 -9.54 -9.08
N PRO A 50 7.37 -8.89 -7.90
CA PRO A 50 7.30 -9.56 -6.61
C PRO A 50 6.02 -9.15 -5.86
N GLY A 51 4.86 -9.44 -6.44
CA GLY A 51 3.55 -9.16 -5.88
C GLY A 51 3.00 -10.27 -4.96
N GLU A 52 3.80 -10.84 -4.05
CA GLU A 52 3.27 -11.62 -2.93
C GLU A 52 4.13 -11.45 -1.66
N THR A 53 3.80 -10.47 -0.84
CA THR A 53 4.09 -10.55 0.61
C THR A 53 3.00 -9.84 1.39
N GLY A 54 1.90 -10.56 1.63
CA GLY A 54 1.02 -10.34 2.77
C GLY A 54 1.28 -11.43 3.81
N ALA A 55 2.13 -11.16 4.79
CA ALA A 55 2.48 -12.10 5.85
C ALA A 55 1.29 -12.35 6.81
N SER A 56 0.93 -13.63 6.99
CA SER A 56 0.34 -14.16 8.21
C SER A 56 0.96 -15.52 8.54
N LYS A 57 1.79 -15.53 9.59
CA LYS A 57 2.32 -16.70 10.31
C LYS A 57 1.19 -17.67 10.71
N VAL A 58 1.38 -18.99 10.59
CA VAL A 58 1.26 -19.95 11.73
C VAL A 58 1.85 -21.34 11.37
N VAL A 59 2.92 -21.67 12.11
CA VAL A 59 3.53 -22.95 12.52
C VAL A 59 3.06 -24.32 11.93
N LYS A 60 4.04 -25.06 11.40
CA LYS A 60 4.45 -26.46 11.71
C LYS A 60 3.37 -27.49 12.08
N GLU A 61 3.22 -28.53 11.23
CA GLU A 61 2.97 -29.89 11.73
C GLU A 61 3.48 -30.97 10.77
N ILE A 62 4.01 -32.04 11.39
CA ILE A 62 4.69 -33.21 10.85
C ILE A 62 3.70 -34.39 10.94
N SER A 63 3.61 -35.24 9.92
CA SER A 63 3.26 -36.66 10.04
C SER A 63 3.67 -37.41 8.78
#